data_AF-A0A7W1ZRC1-F1
#
_entry.id   AF-A0A7W1ZRC1-F1
#
_cell.length_a   1.000
_cell.length_b   1.000
_cell.length_c   1.000
_cell.angle_alpha   90.00
_cell.angle_beta   90.00
_cell.angle_gamma   90.00
#
_symmetry.space_group_name_H-M   'P 1'
#
loop_
_entity.id
_entity.type
_entity.pdbx_description
1 polymer ?
#
loop_
_entity_poly.entity_id
_entity_poly.type
_entity_poly.pdbx_seq_one_letter_code
_entity_poly.pdbx_strand_id
1 'polypeptide(L)'
;MNHRPLTLLGSNHPDGAISFREELIYWDNKSKETPVNLKDHLRQFDEYIKTAEKKVACFLVIGPDFTPESSLVAMQYFVENGTTLTLITAGELKELAERWKAKAGTQAEGAFPLGYLIQPGRFNRQLVPL
;
A
#
# COMPACT_ATOMS: atom_id res chain seq x y z
N MET A 1 19.39 -3.31 -5.08
CA MET A 1 18.34 -2.65 -4.27
C MET A 1 17.80 -3.69 -3.29
N ASN A 2 18.18 -3.60 -2.01
CA ASN A 2 17.69 -4.51 -0.97
C ASN A 2 16.62 -3.77 -0.19
N HIS A 3 15.35 -4.04 -0.51
CA HIS A 3 14.24 -3.53 0.31
C HIS A 3 14.37 -4.16 1.70
N ARG A 4 14.44 -3.34 2.75
CA ARG A 4 14.58 -3.82 4.13
C ARG A 4 13.28 -3.52 4.88
N PRO A 5 12.57 -4.55 5.39
CA PRO A 5 11.51 -4.34 6.36
C PRO A 5 12.05 -3.58 7.56
N LEU A 6 11.28 -2.63 8.07
CA LEU A 6 11.62 -1.88 9.27
C LEU A 6 10.88 -2.45 10.47
N THR A 7 11.58 -2.61 11.58
CA THR A 7 10.95 -2.92 12.87
C THR A 7 10.35 -1.64 13.43
N LEU A 8 9.04 -1.63 13.65
CA LEU A 8 8.34 -0.52 14.29
C LEU A 8 8.23 -0.81 15.79
N LEU A 9 8.58 0.16 16.63
CA LEU A 9 8.54 0.04 18.08
C LEU A 9 7.23 0.62 18.63
N GLY A 10 6.63 -0.04 19.62
CA GLY A 10 5.36 0.37 20.25
C GLY A 10 4.15 -0.42 19.77
N SER A 11 2.94 0.00 20.13
CA SER A 11 1.68 -0.65 19.71
C SER A 11 0.81 0.20 18.77
N ASN A 12 1.21 1.44 18.51
CA ASN A 12 0.48 2.39 17.67
C ASN A 12 1.26 2.68 16.38
N HIS A 13 1.37 1.67 15.52
CA HIS A 13 2.12 1.73 14.27
C HIS A 13 1.39 0.95 13.18
N PRO A 14 1.68 1.19 11.89
CA PRO A 14 1.16 0.35 10.81
C PRO A 14 1.66 -1.10 10.94
N ASP A 15 0.94 -2.08 10.37
CA ASP A 15 1.33 -3.49 10.45
C ASP A 15 2.73 -3.77 9.88
N GLY A 16 3.18 -2.93 8.95
CA GLY A 16 4.60 -2.82 8.70
C GLY A 16 5.02 -1.68 7.79
N ALA A 17 6.33 -1.62 7.59
CA ALA A 17 6.99 -0.59 6.81
C ALA A 17 8.15 -1.15 6.00
N ILE A 18 8.35 -0.60 4.81
CA ILE A 18 9.49 -0.92 3.95
C ILE A 18 10.07 0.36 3.35
N SER A 19 11.39 0.40 3.20
CA SER A 19 12.05 1.52 2.54
C SER A 19 11.78 1.52 1.03
N PHE A 20 11.49 2.70 0.49
CA PHE A 20 11.37 2.95 -0.94
C PHE A 20 12.15 4.22 -1.28
N ARG A 21 13.34 4.04 -1.87
CA ARG A 21 14.32 5.14 -2.04
C ARG A 21 14.64 5.77 -0.68
N GLU A 22 14.44 7.07 -0.52
CA GLU A 22 14.59 7.81 0.74
C GLU A 22 13.26 7.96 1.51
N GLU A 23 12.18 7.40 0.98
CA GLU A 23 10.82 7.46 1.52
C GLU A 23 10.41 6.09 2.12
N LEU A 24 9.21 6.05 2.70
CA LEU A 24 8.61 4.86 3.28
C LEU A 24 7.35 4.43 2.52
N ILE A 25 7.14 3.12 2.46
CA ILE A 25 5.84 2.53 2.18
C ILE A 25 5.37 1.85 3.46
N TYR A 26 4.20 2.25 3.94
CA TYR A 26 3.51 1.62 5.06
C TYR A 26 2.42 0.69 4.56
N TRP A 27 2.05 -0.30 5.36
CA TRP A 27 0.85 -1.08 5.12
C TRP A 27 0.11 -1.46 6.40
N ASP A 28 -1.19 -1.72 6.24
CA ASP A 28 -2.06 -2.24 7.29
C ASP A 28 -3.03 -3.27 6.67
N ASN A 29 -3.18 -4.41 7.32
CA ASN A 29 -4.04 -5.51 6.93
C ASN A 29 -5.36 -5.41 7.69
N LYS A 30 -6.47 -5.29 6.96
CA LYS A 30 -7.82 -5.31 7.53
C LYS A 30 -8.47 -6.66 7.27
N SER A 31 -8.66 -7.45 8.31
CA SER A 31 -9.51 -8.65 8.28
C SER A 31 -10.95 -8.28 8.67
N LYS A 32 -11.89 -8.43 7.74
CA LYS A 32 -13.33 -8.23 7.95
C LYS A 32 -14.11 -9.20 7.07
N GLU A 33 -15.31 -9.60 7.48
CA GLU A 33 -16.24 -10.35 6.63
C GLU A 33 -16.95 -9.45 5.60
N THR A 34 -16.85 -8.14 5.78
CA THR A 34 -17.50 -7.12 4.94
C THR A 34 -16.48 -6.23 4.25
N PRO A 35 -16.87 -5.55 3.14
CA PRO A 35 -16.00 -4.58 2.48
C PRO A 35 -15.52 -3.48 3.43
N VAL A 36 -14.24 -3.14 3.34
CA VAL A 36 -13.59 -2.13 4.19
C VAL A 36 -14.04 -0.73 3.77
N ASN A 37 -14.64 0.00 4.71
CA ASN A 37 -14.89 1.43 4.59
C ASN A 37 -13.65 2.20 5.06
N LEU A 38 -13.00 2.93 4.14
CA LEU A 38 -11.75 3.64 4.45
C LEU A 38 -11.95 4.76 5.49
N LYS A 39 -13.13 5.40 5.53
CA LYS A 39 -13.38 6.53 6.44
C LYS A 39 -13.21 6.15 7.91
N ASP A 40 -13.56 4.91 8.26
CA ASP A 40 -13.45 4.39 9.63
C ASP A 40 -11.99 4.31 10.12
N HIS A 41 -11.05 4.24 9.18
CA HIS A 41 -9.62 4.02 9.46
C HIS A 41 -8.75 5.23 9.10
N LEU A 42 -9.29 6.21 8.36
CA LEU A 42 -8.52 7.32 7.78
C LEU A 42 -7.76 8.12 8.83
N ARG A 43 -8.41 8.42 9.97
CA ARG A 43 -7.76 9.16 11.08
C ARG A 43 -6.51 8.43 11.60
N GLN A 44 -6.62 7.11 11.77
CA GLN A 44 -5.50 6.29 12.23
C GLN A 44 -4.35 6.29 11.21
N PHE A 45 -4.66 6.15 9.93
CA PHE A 45 -3.65 6.16 8.86
C PHE A 45 -2.97 7.53 8.74
N ASP A 46 -3.74 8.61 8.84
CA ASP A 46 -3.22 9.99 8.83
C ASP A 46 -2.27 10.25 10.00
N GLU A 47 -2.61 9.78 11.22
CA GLU A 47 -1.74 9.84 12.38
C GLU A 47 -0.41 9.13 12.11
N TYR A 48 -0.44 7.89 11.60
CA TYR A 48 0.77 7.14 11.25
C TYR A 48 1.64 7.86 10.21
N ILE A 49 1.02 8.43 9.18
CA ILE A 49 1.72 9.16 8.12
C ILE A 49 2.40 10.41 8.67
N LYS A 50 1.72 11.17 9.53
CA LYS A 50 2.23 12.42 10.10
C LYS A 50 3.32 12.22 11.14
N THR A 51 3.31 11.10 11.86
CA THR A 51 4.34 10.78 12.86
C THR A 51 5.54 10.02 12.31
N ALA A 52 5.56 9.73 11.00
CA ALA A 52 6.64 8.98 10.38
C ALA A 52 7.97 9.77 10.42
N GLU A 53 9.07 9.09 10.76
CA GLU A 53 10.42 9.70 10.77
C GLU A 53 10.90 10.12 9.38
N LYS A 54 10.33 9.53 8.33
CA LYS A 54 10.61 9.84 6.93
C LYS A 54 9.30 10.00 6.17
N LYS A 55 9.33 10.75 5.08
CA LYS A 55 8.18 10.94 4.20
C LYS A 55 7.60 9.59 3.77
N VAL A 56 6.29 9.44 3.90
CA VAL A 56 5.54 8.27 3.43
C VAL A 56 5.11 8.52 1.98
N ALA A 57 5.66 7.75 1.05
CA ALA A 57 5.30 7.81 -0.37
C ALA A 57 3.91 7.21 -0.62
N CYS A 58 3.60 6.14 0.10
CA CYS A 58 2.37 5.38 -0.04
C CYS A 58 2.01 4.67 1.27
N PHE A 59 0.73 4.65 1.60
CA PHE A 59 0.15 3.78 2.62
C PHE A 59 -0.76 2.76 1.93
N LEU A 60 -0.40 1.48 2.03
CA LEU A 60 -1.15 0.36 1.46
C LEU A 60 -2.18 -0.14 2.47
N VAL A 61 -3.45 -0.12 2.09
CA VAL A 61 -4.51 -0.77 2.85
C VAL A 61 -4.80 -2.09 2.15
N ILE A 62 -4.54 -3.20 2.85
CA ILE A 62 -4.73 -4.55 2.34
C ILE A 62 -5.99 -5.11 2.98
N GLY A 63 -7.03 -5.36 2.18
CA GLY A 63 -8.33 -5.83 2.66
C GLY A 63 -8.87 -7.02 1.86
N PRO A 64 -9.99 -7.61 2.30
CA PRO A 64 -10.74 -8.59 1.51
C PRO A 64 -11.43 -7.92 0.32
N ASP A 65 -12.08 -6.78 0.56
CA ASP A 65 -12.71 -5.92 -0.43
C ASP A 65 -12.89 -4.50 0.15
N PHE A 66 -13.37 -3.54 -0.65
CA PHE A 66 -13.56 -2.14 -0.25
C PHE A 66 -14.91 -1.60 -0.71
N THR A 67 -15.49 -0.70 0.08
CA THR A 67 -16.69 0.03 -0.36
C THR A 67 -16.39 0.92 -1.58
N PRO A 68 -17.36 1.17 -2.48
CA PRO A 68 -17.16 2.07 -3.63
C PRO A 68 -16.62 3.45 -3.24
N GLU A 69 -17.08 3.97 -2.10
CA GLU A 69 -16.70 5.28 -1.57
C GLU A 69 -15.24 5.31 -1.09
N SER A 70 -14.69 4.17 -0.64
CA SER A 70 -13.31 4.07 -0.16
C SER A 70 -12.31 4.55 -1.22
N SER A 71 -12.54 4.22 -2.50
CA SER A 71 -11.67 4.64 -3.59
C SER A 71 -11.65 6.17 -3.74
N LEU A 72 -12.82 6.80 -3.69
CA LEU A 72 -12.95 8.26 -3.78
C LEU A 72 -12.28 8.95 -2.58
N VAL A 73 -12.46 8.41 -1.37
CA VAL A 73 -11.82 8.95 -0.16
C VAL A 73 -10.30 8.88 -0.24
N ALA A 74 -9.75 7.77 -0.75
CA ALA A 74 -8.30 7.63 -0.95
C ALA A 74 -7.76 8.62 -1.99
N MET A 75 -8.50 8.85 -3.10
CA MET A 75 -8.13 9.85 -4.10
C MET A 75 -8.23 11.27 -3.54
N GLN A 76 -9.27 11.58 -2.77
CA GLN A 76 -9.43 12.87 -2.10
C GLN A 76 -8.27 13.13 -1.13
N TYR A 77 -7.90 12.13 -0.32
CA TYR A 77 -6.78 12.24 0.61
C TYR A 77 -5.47 12.58 -0.12
N PHE A 78 -5.22 11.98 -1.29
CA PHE A 78 -4.06 12.31 -2.12
C PHE A 78 -4.09 13.77 -2.60
N VAL A 79 -5.24 14.27 -3.06
CA VAL A 79 -5.37 15.67 -3.50
C VAL A 79 -5.10 16.65 -2.36
N GLU A 80 -5.56 16.33 -1.14
CA GLU A 80 -5.44 17.20 0.02
C GLU A 80 -4.06 17.16 0.67
N ASN A 81 -3.41 16.00 0.69
CA ASN A 81 -2.21 15.77 1.51
C ASN A 81 -0.96 15.41 0.69
N GLY A 82 -1.10 15.08 -0.60
CA GLY A 82 -0.01 14.66 -1.46
C GLY A 82 0.55 13.25 -1.17
N THR A 83 0.06 12.57 -0.14
CA THR A 83 0.43 11.18 0.18
C THR A 83 -0.58 10.20 -0.43
N THR A 84 -0.08 9.14 -1.05
CA THR A 84 -0.92 8.13 -1.70
C THR A 84 -1.49 7.13 -0.69
N LEU A 85 -2.81 6.90 -0.75
CA LEU A 85 -3.46 5.74 -0.15
C LEU A 85 -3.86 4.76 -1.26
N THR A 86 -3.31 3.55 -1.24
CA THR A 86 -3.63 2.51 -2.21
C THR A 86 -4.46 1.43 -1.54
N LEU A 87 -5.63 1.14 -2.10
CA LEU A 87 -6.54 0.09 -1.64
C LEU A 87 -6.38 -1.15 -2.52
N ILE A 88 -5.77 -2.20 -1.98
CA ILE A 88 -5.49 -3.44 -2.70
C ILE A 88 -6.08 -4.63 -1.97
N THR A 89 -6.65 -5.59 -2.69
CA THR A 89 -7.13 -6.81 -2.03
C THR A 89 -5.97 -7.78 -1.79
N ALA A 90 -6.10 -8.65 -0.79
CA ALA A 90 -5.12 -9.72 -0.57
C ALA A 90 -4.96 -10.62 -1.82
N GLY A 91 -6.06 -10.86 -2.56
CA GLY A 91 -6.05 -11.62 -3.81
C GLY A 91 -5.24 -10.91 -4.91
N GLU A 92 -5.45 -9.61 -5.09
CA GLU A 92 -4.71 -8.81 -6.08
C GLU A 92 -3.21 -8.71 -5.75
N LEU A 93 -2.87 -8.55 -4.46
CA LEU A 93 -1.48 -8.52 -4.02
C LEU A 93 -0.78 -9.86 -4.27
N LYS A 94 -1.48 -10.98 -4.02
CA LYS A 94 -0.97 -12.33 -4.32
C LYS A 94 -0.78 -12.53 -5.83
N GLU A 95 -1.78 -12.18 -6.64
CA GLU A 95 -1.70 -12.28 -8.10
C GLU A 95 -0.52 -11.46 -8.65
N LEU A 96 -0.32 -10.25 -8.12
CA LEU A 96 0.80 -9.39 -8.48
C LEU A 96 2.16 -10.04 -8.19
N ALA A 97 2.30 -10.67 -7.02
CA ALA A 97 3.52 -11.39 -6.64
C ALA A 97 3.77 -12.62 -7.52
N GLU A 98 2.72 -13.39 -7.85
CA GLU A 98 2.80 -14.56 -8.73
C GLU A 98 3.19 -14.18 -10.16
N ARG A 99 2.58 -13.12 -10.72
CA ARG A 99 2.94 -12.59 -12.05
C ARG A 99 4.36 -12.08 -12.08
N TRP A 100 4.79 -11.35 -11.06
CA TRP A 100 6.18 -10.92 -10.93
C TRP A 100 7.13 -12.12 -10.92
N LYS A 101 6.84 -13.15 -10.12
CA LYS A 101 7.66 -14.37 -10.06
C LYS A 101 7.77 -15.07 -11.41
N ALA A 102 6.66 -15.17 -12.16
CA ALA A 102 6.63 -15.79 -13.49
C ALA A 102 7.47 -15.01 -14.52
N LYS A 103 7.42 -13.67 -14.48
CA LYS A 103 8.25 -12.80 -15.32
C LYS A 103 9.73 -12.78 -14.89
N ALA A 104 9.98 -12.80 -13.58
CA ALA A 104 11.33 -12.78 -13.03
C ALA A 104 12.10 -14.06 -13.38
N GLY A 105 11.42 -15.20 -13.41
CA GLY A 105 11.99 -16.47 -13.86
C GLY A 105 12.34 -16.51 -15.36
N THR A 106 11.88 -15.55 -16.16
CA THR A 106 12.19 -15.48 -17.60
C THR A 106 13.15 -14.35 -17.97
N GLN A 107 13.12 -13.19 -17.29
CA GLN A 107 13.94 -12.02 -17.68
C GLN A 107 14.31 -11.01 -16.57
N ALA A 108 13.86 -11.15 -15.30
CA ALA A 108 14.05 -10.07 -14.32
C ALA A 108 15.18 -10.36 -13.32
N GLU A 109 16.38 -9.85 -13.60
CA GLU A 109 17.41 -9.62 -12.60
C GLU A 109 17.05 -8.36 -11.80
N GLY A 110 16.23 -8.48 -10.75
CA GLY A 110 15.89 -7.32 -9.92
C GLY A 110 14.94 -7.59 -8.77
N ALA A 111 14.84 -6.65 -7.84
CA ALA A 111 13.81 -6.62 -6.82
C ALA A 111 12.46 -6.19 -7.42
N PHE A 112 11.35 -6.58 -6.79
CA PHE A 112 10.02 -6.14 -7.22
C PHE A 112 9.95 -4.59 -7.28
N PRO A 113 9.47 -3.99 -8.38
CA PRO A 113 9.31 -2.54 -8.50
C PRO A 113 8.18 -2.02 -7.60
N LEU A 114 8.50 -1.68 -6.35
CA LEU A 114 7.51 -1.19 -5.36
C LEU A 114 6.70 0.03 -5.84
N GLY A 115 7.20 0.80 -6.80
CA GLY A 115 6.47 1.90 -7.42
C GLY A 115 5.15 1.48 -8.08
N TYR A 116 4.99 0.21 -8.47
CA TYR A 116 3.72 -0.31 -8.99
C TYR A 116 2.58 -0.29 -7.97
N LEU A 117 2.89 -0.21 -6.67
CA LEU A 117 1.91 -0.14 -5.59
C LEU A 117 1.47 1.30 -5.28
N ILE A 118 2.11 2.32 -5.86
CA ILE A 118 1.84 3.73 -5.57
C ILE A 118 0.76 4.24 -6.54
N GLN A 119 -0.50 4.00 -6.21
CA GLN A 119 -1.66 4.37 -7.01
C GLN A 119 -2.79 4.85 -6.08
N PRO A 120 -3.26 6.10 -6.16
CA PRO A 120 -4.33 6.57 -5.28
C PRO A 120 -5.65 5.86 -5.59
N GLY A 121 -6.38 5.44 -4.56
CA GLY A 121 -7.67 4.77 -4.71
C GLY A 121 -7.55 3.25 -4.81
N ARG A 122 -8.50 2.59 -5.49
CA ARG A 122 -8.42 1.15 -5.75
C ARG A 122 -7.27 0.83 -6.70
N PHE A 123 -6.43 -0.10 -6.27
CA PHE A 123 -5.36 -0.67 -7.08
C PHE A 123 -5.88 -1.14 -8.43
N ASN A 124 -5.25 -0.68 -9.51
CA ASN A 124 -5.60 -1.10 -10.85
C ASN A 124 -4.45 -1.89 -11.47
N ARG A 125 -4.67 -3.21 -11.62
CA ARG A 125 -3.69 -4.12 -12.23
C ARG A 125 -3.28 -3.72 -13.66
N GLN A 126 -4.15 -3.00 -14.39
CA GLN A 126 -3.88 -2.58 -15.77
C GLN A 126 -2.76 -1.53 -15.87
N LEU A 127 -2.46 -0.84 -14.75
CA LEU A 127 -1.37 0.14 -14.69
C LEU A 127 0.00 -0.51 -14.42
N VAL A 128 0.03 -1.85 -14.27
CA VAL A 128 1.23 -2.59 -13.90
C VAL A 128 1.72 -3.44 -15.09
N PRO A 129 2.85 -3.08 -15.73
CA PRO A 129 3.36 -3.77 -16.92
C PRO A 129 4.17 -5.03 -16.55
N LEU A 130 3.48 -6.04 -16.02
CA LEU A 130 4.04 -7.36 -15.69
C LEU A 130 3.78 -8.40 -16.76
#